data_AF-A0A5C6BPX6-F1
#
_entry.id   AF-A0A5C6BPX6-F1
#
_cell.length_a   1.000
_cell.length_b   1.000
_cell.length_c   1.000
_cell.angle_alpha   90.00
_cell.angle_beta   90.00
_cell.angle_gamma   90.00
#
_symmetry.space_group_name_H-M   'P 1'
#
loop_
_entity.id
_entity.type
_entity.pdbx_description
1 polymer ?
#
loop_
_entity_poly.entity_id
_entity_poly.type
_entity_poly.pdbx_seq_one_letter_code
_entity_poly.pdbx_strand_id
1 'polypeptide(L)'
;MNQPDEPAVKDAQPSTPWWRRLWEPCDIASVVFFRIAFAGVMLWHVGLFLSRDWVTFYFTDSPHHLSYFGFEWVRTMSGERMQQVFYLMGLAAIGVGLGWFYRLSALVLFVTYTYTFLSEAGLFQNHYYMMSLLAFLMILIPAHRSFSVDATVVPERASRFIPNWCRWVLMLVVALPYVYGGIAKLNGDWLQAMPVGFWISYKSDLPVIGPYLTQRWMAWALSYAGLIFDLSIVPLLLWKKTRWFAYIAAILFHLMNAMLFDIDVFPWMMILLTTIYFSADWPRKLLRRPLPATDSVQAAVPTLVQRAVLGVVALFVVWQLVFPLRHWVYPGDPSWTEEGHQFAWRMMLRNKNVFIRFYATDVAKGETGQIPVDRMLNALQLRELVVSPDQIVATARLFAEMARQGGIEQVEIRAVVLVSLNGRKPQLMIDPELDLLTVDRTWGHQPWIIPLTEPLRTEPWDVPTDKWPEELGIKLPQVNVTN
;
A
#
# COMPACT_ATOMS: atom_id res chain seq x y z
N MET A 1 -27.65 55.27 49.55
CA MET A 1 -26.24 55.16 49.16
C MET A 1 -26.06 53.74 48.65
N ASN A 2 -26.42 53.50 47.38
CA ASN A 2 -26.36 52.17 46.76
C ASN A 2 -25.14 52.14 45.84
N GLN A 3 -24.16 51.28 46.16
CA GLN A 3 -23.10 50.92 45.22
C GLN A 3 -23.71 50.02 44.13
N PRO A 4 -23.37 50.20 42.84
CA PRO A 4 -23.74 49.26 41.79
C PRO A 4 -22.80 48.04 41.82
N ASP A 5 -23.38 46.86 41.68
CA ASP A 5 -22.69 45.58 41.56
C ASP A 5 -21.74 45.57 40.34
N GLU A 6 -20.46 45.26 40.58
CA GLU A 6 -19.51 44.94 39.51
C GLU A 6 -19.86 43.57 38.89
N PRO A 7 -19.89 43.44 37.55
CA PRO A 7 -20.12 42.16 36.90
C PRO A 7 -18.90 41.26 37.08
N ALA A 8 -19.11 40.09 37.69
CA ALA A 8 -18.11 39.04 37.79
C ALA A 8 -17.59 38.65 36.40
N VAL A 9 -16.34 38.99 36.12
CA VAL A 9 -15.59 38.53 34.95
C VAL A 9 -15.48 37.00 35.07
N LYS A 10 -16.22 36.27 34.22
CA LYS A 10 -15.97 34.84 34.01
C LYS A 10 -14.60 34.73 33.34
N ASP A 11 -13.58 34.42 34.12
CA ASP A 11 -12.28 34.01 33.59
C ASP A 11 -12.48 32.87 32.58
N ALA A 12 -12.33 33.21 31.30
CA ALA A 12 -12.29 32.22 30.25
C ALA A 12 -11.06 31.34 30.49
N GLN A 13 -11.26 30.11 30.99
CA GLN A 13 -10.15 29.19 31.20
C GLN A 13 -9.36 29.05 29.89
N PRO A 14 -8.02 29.21 29.94
CA PRO A 14 -7.20 29.13 28.74
C PRO A 14 -7.42 27.78 28.07
N SER A 15 -7.70 27.79 26.77
CA SER A 15 -7.93 26.58 25.98
C SER A 15 -6.77 25.61 26.20
N THR A 16 -7.05 24.41 26.70
CA THR A 16 -6.05 23.37 26.92
C THR A 16 -5.21 23.18 25.65
N PRO A 17 -3.87 23.31 25.70
CA PRO A 17 -3.02 23.13 24.53
C PRO A 17 -3.31 21.80 23.84
N TRP A 18 -3.36 21.78 22.51
CA TRP A 18 -3.76 20.60 21.72
C TRP A 18 -2.93 19.35 22.05
N TRP A 19 -1.64 19.51 22.39
CA TRP A 19 -0.75 18.41 22.75
C TRP A 19 -1.12 17.74 24.07
N ARG A 20 -1.80 18.43 25.01
CA ARG A 20 -2.31 17.81 26.24
C ARG A 20 -3.47 16.86 25.94
N ARG A 21 -4.25 17.11 24.88
CA ARG A 21 -5.33 16.22 24.42
C ARG A 21 -4.84 14.85 23.94
N LEU A 22 -3.56 14.74 23.58
CA LEU A 22 -2.91 13.47 23.24
C LEU A 22 -2.74 12.54 24.45
N TRP A 23 -2.66 13.12 25.65
CA TRP A 23 -2.44 12.41 26.91
C TRP A 23 -3.72 12.23 27.74
N GLU A 24 -4.83 12.83 27.31
CA GLU A 24 -6.13 12.62 27.93
C GLU A 24 -6.46 11.12 27.97
N PRO A 25 -6.92 10.59 29.12
CA PRO A 25 -7.37 9.21 29.22
C PRO A 25 -8.52 8.95 28.25
N CYS A 26 -8.34 7.95 27.39
CA CYS A 26 -9.34 7.47 26.46
C CYS A 26 -9.69 6.01 26.80
N ASP A 27 -10.98 5.65 26.75
CA ASP A 27 -11.39 4.25 26.92
C ASP A 27 -10.64 3.36 25.92
N ILE A 28 -10.05 2.27 26.39
CA ILE A 28 -9.23 1.37 25.58
C ILE A 28 -10.07 0.48 24.64
N ALA A 29 -11.39 0.35 24.86
CA ALA A 29 -12.22 -0.68 24.23
C ALA A 29 -12.16 -0.68 22.70
N SER A 30 -12.23 0.48 22.03
CA SER A 30 -12.14 0.54 20.57
C SER A 30 -10.76 0.10 20.05
N VAL A 31 -9.69 0.36 20.80
CA VAL A 31 -8.32 -0.08 20.46
C VAL A 31 -8.14 -1.58 20.72
N VAL A 32 -8.79 -2.14 21.73
CA VAL A 32 -8.87 -3.60 21.93
C VAL A 32 -9.59 -4.27 20.76
N PHE A 33 -10.73 -3.73 20.33
CA PHE A 33 -11.42 -4.25 19.14
C PHE A 33 -10.51 -4.19 17.92
N PHE A 34 -9.86 -3.03 17.70
CA PHE A 34 -8.89 -2.86 16.61
C PHE A 34 -7.79 -3.92 16.64
N ARG A 35 -7.20 -4.18 17.82
CA ARG A 35 -6.17 -5.21 18.02
C ARG A 35 -6.65 -6.60 17.57
N ILE A 36 -7.83 -7.00 18.01
CA ILE A 36 -8.40 -8.32 17.70
C ILE A 36 -8.76 -8.41 16.22
N ALA A 37 -9.39 -7.38 15.67
CA ALA A 37 -9.75 -7.33 14.25
C ALA A 37 -8.52 -7.38 13.35
N PHE A 38 -7.49 -6.57 13.65
CA PHE A 38 -6.23 -6.59 12.92
C PHE A 38 -5.56 -7.95 13.00
N ALA A 39 -5.44 -8.55 14.18
CA ALA A 39 -4.90 -9.91 14.35
C ALA A 39 -5.68 -10.96 13.55
N GLY A 40 -7.02 -10.87 13.53
CA GLY A 40 -7.88 -11.76 12.74
C GLY A 40 -7.64 -11.63 11.25
N VAL A 41 -7.49 -10.39 10.74
CA VAL A 41 -7.12 -10.15 9.33
C VAL A 41 -5.73 -10.70 9.02
N MET A 42 -4.75 -10.52 9.90
CA MET A 42 -3.40 -11.08 9.72
C MET A 42 -3.45 -12.62 9.66
N LEU A 43 -4.24 -13.26 10.52
CA LEU A 43 -4.42 -14.70 10.50
C LEU A 43 -5.10 -15.20 9.23
N TRP A 44 -6.12 -14.49 8.76
CA TRP A 44 -6.75 -14.83 7.49
C TRP A 44 -5.76 -14.68 6.33
N HIS A 45 -4.98 -13.60 6.28
CA HIS A 45 -3.94 -13.41 5.28
C HIS A 45 -2.92 -14.56 5.27
N VAL A 46 -2.37 -14.93 6.44
CA VAL A 46 -1.47 -16.09 6.59
C VAL A 46 -2.16 -17.38 6.13
N GLY A 47 -3.43 -17.58 6.52
CA GLY A 47 -4.22 -18.74 6.13
C GLY A 47 -4.46 -18.84 4.61
N LEU A 48 -4.65 -17.71 3.91
CA LEU A 48 -4.73 -17.69 2.45
C LEU A 48 -3.39 -18.08 1.82
N PHE A 49 -2.29 -17.51 2.32
CA PHE A 49 -0.96 -17.79 1.79
C PHE A 49 -0.59 -19.27 1.90
N LEU A 50 -0.91 -19.89 3.04
CA LEU A 50 -0.64 -21.31 3.28
C LEU A 50 -1.62 -22.23 2.54
N SER A 51 -2.92 -21.89 2.50
CA SER A 51 -3.93 -22.79 1.91
C SER A 51 -3.97 -22.78 0.38
N ARG A 52 -3.51 -21.70 -0.25
CA ARG A 52 -3.42 -21.57 -1.72
C ARG A 52 -2.01 -21.84 -2.28
N ASP A 53 -1.10 -22.33 -1.43
CA ASP A 53 0.30 -22.58 -1.76
C ASP A 53 1.04 -21.34 -2.32
N TRP A 54 0.57 -20.15 -1.95
CA TRP A 54 1.15 -18.88 -2.38
C TRP A 54 2.54 -18.65 -1.78
N VAL A 55 2.85 -19.26 -0.63
CA VAL A 55 4.21 -19.22 -0.08
C VAL A 55 5.19 -19.83 -1.07
N THR A 56 4.87 -21.01 -1.59
CA THR A 56 5.72 -21.72 -2.55
C THR A 56 5.77 -20.96 -3.87
N PHE A 57 4.61 -20.60 -4.41
CA PHE A 57 4.50 -19.89 -5.69
C PHE A 57 5.26 -18.57 -5.73
N TYR A 58 5.14 -17.74 -4.68
CA TYR A 58 5.75 -16.40 -4.69
C TYR A 58 7.19 -16.38 -4.19
N PHE A 59 7.57 -17.24 -3.24
CA PHE A 59 8.86 -17.13 -2.57
C PHE A 59 9.82 -18.30 -2.80
N THR A 60 9.32 -19.48 -3.19
CA THR A 60 10.16 -20.68 -3.34
C THR A 60 10.41 -21.04 -4.80
N ASP A 61 9.38 -20.98 -5.65
CA ASP A 61 9.46 -21.42 -7.06
C ASP A 61 9.99 -20.34 -8.00
N SER A 62 10.18 -19.11 -7.51
CA SER A 62 10.69 -18.02 -8.35
C SER A 62 12.19 -18.16 -8.56
N PRO A 63 12.68 -18.20 -9.82
CA PRO A 63 14.12 -18.32 -10.09
C PRO A 63 14.90 -17.09 -9.57
N HIS A 64 14.23 -15.94 -9.50
CA HIS A 64 14.77 -14.67 -9.01
C HIS A 64 13.68 -13.89 -8.26
N HIS A 65 14.09 -12.98 -7.39
CA HIS A 65 13.15 -12.13 -6.65
C HIS A 65 13.38 -10.68 -6.97
N LEU A 66 12.30 -9.94 -7.17
CA LEU A 66 12.38 -8.51 -7.39
C LEU A 66 12.53 -7.84 -6.03
N SER A 67 13.43 -6.87 -5.94
CA SER A 67 13.72 -6.17 -4.69
C SER A 67 13.36 -4.70 -4.76
N TYR A 68 12.86 -4.17 -3.65
CA TYR A 68 12.73 -2.72 -3.47
C TYR A 68 14.11 -2.10 -3.47
N PHE A 69 14.23 -0.93 -4.10
CA PHE A 69 15.46 -0.17 -4.06
C PHE A 69 15.86 0.15 -2.61
N GLY A 70 17.11 -0.10 -2.24
CA GLY A 70 17.63 0.04 -0.86
C GLY A 70 17.35 -1.14 0.07
N PHE A 71 16.61 -2.16 -0.38
CA PHE A 71 16.32 -3.39 0.37
C PHE A 71 16.74 -4.65 -0.40
N GLU A 72 17.65 -4.55 -1.36
CA GLU A 72 18.18 -5.68 -2.14
C GLU A 72 18.93 -6.72 -1.29
N TRP A 73 19.31 -6.34 -0.05
CA TRP A 73 19.88 -7.23 0.95
C TRP A 73 18.84 -8.13 1.62
N VAL A 74 17.54 -7.81 1.53
CA VAL A 74 16.44 -8.62 2.07
C VAL A 74 16.08 -9.69 1.04
N ARG A 75 16.75 -10.84 1.11
CA ARG A 75 16.50 -11.97 0.20
C ARG A 75 15.48 -12.95 0.78
N THR A 76 14.72 -13.59 -0.09
CA THR A 76 13.83 -14.68 0.28
C THR A 76 14.62 -15.86 0.86
N MET A 77 14.01 -16.54 1.82
CA MET A 77 14.55 -17.80 2.33
C MET A 77 14.11 -18.93 1.41
N SER A 78 15.03 -19.83 1.07
CA SER A 78 14.70 -20.98 0.23
C SER A 78 13.90 -22.06 0.99
N GLY A 79 12.96 -22.68 0.27
CA GLY A 79 12.27 -23.90 0.66
C GLY A 79 11.39 -23.76 1.91
N GLU A 80 11.40 -24.79 2.74
CA GLU A 80 10.54 -24.90 3.94
C GLU A 80 10.74 -23.77 4.96
N ARG A 81 11.90 -23.10 4.94
CA ARG A 81 12.18 -21.97 5.86
C ARG A 81 11.19 -20.83 5.65
N MET A 82 10.74 -20.58 4.43
CA MET A 82 9.74 -19.54 4.19
C MET A 82 8.37 -19.93 4.77
N GLN A 83 8.01 -21.21 4.71
CA GLN A 83 6.79 -21.71 5.36
C GLN A 83 6.86 -21.54 6.88
N GLN A 84 8.02 -21.81 7.49
CA GLN A 84 8.24 -21.59 8.93
C GLN A 84 8.05 -20.13 9.33
N VAL A 85 8.47 -19.17 8.49
CA VAL A 85 8.23 -17.73 8.71
C VAL A 85 6.72 -17.45 8.76
N PHE A 86 5.93 -18.01 7.84
CA PHE A 86 4.48 -17.85 7.84
C PHE A 86 3.79 -18.51 9.04
N TYR A 87 4.25 -19.69 9.49
CA TYR A 87 3.73 -20.30 10.72
C TYR A 87 4.04 -19.46 11.95
N LEU A 88 5.26 -18.92 12.06
CA LEU A 88 5.64 -18.02 13.14
C LEU A 88 4.82 -16.72 13.11
N MET A 89 4.59 -16.17 11.92
CA MET A 89 3.73 -15.00 11.71
C MET A 89 2.29 -15.27 12.19
N GLY A 90 1.73 -16.43 11.83
CA GLY A 90 0.41 -16.86 12.31
C GLY A 90 0.36 -16.99 13.84
N LEU A 91 1.33 -17.65 14.45
CA LEU A 91 1.40 -17.77 15.90
C LEU A 91 1.51 -16.39 16.58
N ALA A 92 2.31 -15.49 16.02
CA ALA A 92 2.45 -14.12 16.50
C ALA A 92 1.13 -13.34 16.38
N ALA A 93 0.39 -13.50 15.27
CA ALA A 93 -0.93 -12.89 15.10
C ALA A 93 -1.95 -13.41 16.13
N ILE A 94 -1.97 -14.72 16.44
CA ILE A 94 -2.76 -15.27 17.55
C ILE A 94 -2.38 -14.58 18.88
N GLY A 95 -1.08 -14.49 19.17
CA GLY A 95 -0.58 -13.82 20.38
C GLY A 95 -1.02 -12.37 20.49
N VAL A 96 -0.97 -11.60 19.39
CA VAL A 96 -1.46 -10.22 19.33
C VAL A 96 -2.98 -10.15 19.58
N GLY A 97 -3.75 -11.03 18.95
CA GLY A 97 -5.22 -11.08 19.10
C GLY A 97 -5.64 -11.36 20.54
N LEU A 98 -5.05 -12.40 21.15
CA LEU A 98 -5.26 -12.77 22.55
C LEU A 98 -4.65 -11.78 23.54
N GLY A 99 -3.70 -10.95 23.09
CA GLY A 99 -2.87 -10.12 23.96
C GLY A 99 -2.06 -10.98 24.94
N TRP A 100 -1.44 -12.04 24.43
CA TRP A 100 -0.58 -12.96 25.16
C TRP A 100 0.88 -12.72 24.76
N PHE A 101 1.76 -12.44 25.72
CA PHE A 101 3.12 -11.94 25.46
C PHE A 101 3.12 -10.78 24.46
N TYR A 102 2.15 -9.88 24.61
CA TYR A 102 1.69 -9.01 23.53
C TYR A 102 2.80 -8.21 22.85
N ARG A 103 3.72 -7.63 23.62
CA ARG A 103 4.82 -6.81 23.07
C ARG A 103 5.76 -7.65 22.21
N LEU A 104 6.06 -8.88 22.65
CA LEU A 104 6.88 -9.81 21.89
C LEU A 104 6.12 -10.31 20.66
N SER A 105 4.86 -10.71 20.80
CA SER A 105 4.04 -11.15 19.67
C SER A 105 3.87 -10.05 18.62
N ALA A 106 3.66 -8.79 19.02
CA ALA A 106 3.60 -7.66 18.09
C ALA A 106 4.93 -7.43 17.37
N LEU A 107 6.06 -7.57 18.08
CA LEU A 107 7.39 -7.46 17.47
C LEU A 107 7.65 -8.57 16.45
N VAL A 108 7.37 -9.83 16.82
CA VAL A 108 7.52 -10.99 15.92
C VAL A 108 6.61 -10.84 14.71
N LEU A 109 5.36 -10.42 14.90
CA LEU A 109 4.42 -10.17 13.79
C LEU A 109 4.94 -9.08 12.85
N PHE A 110 5.41 -7.96 13.38
CA PHE A 110 5.99 -6.89 12.58
C PHE A 110 7.22 -7.35 11.80
N VAL A 111 8.17 -8.02 12.45
CA VAL A 111 9.42 -8.46 11.81
C VAL A 111 9.12 -9.50 10.74
N THR A 112 8.35 -10.54 11.05
CA THR A 112 8.02 -11.59 10.08
C THR A 112 7.24 -11.03 8.89
N TYR A 113 6.20 -10.23 9.12
CA TYR A 113 5.41 -9.66 8.03
C TYR A 113 6.18 -8.64 7.19
N THR A 114 6.95 -7.75 7.83
CA THR A 114 7.75 -6.76 7.11
C THR A 114 8.88 -7.43 6.32
N TYR A 115 9.46 -8.51 6.84
CA TYR A 115 10.42 -9.33 6.12
C TYR A 115 9.80 -9.92 4.85
N THR A 116 8.64 -10.61 4.96
CA THR A 116 7.97 -11.19 3.78
C THR A 116 7.55 -10.13 2.77
N PHE A 117 7.12 -8.96 3.25
CA PHE A 117 6.76 -7.83 2.41
C PHE A 117 7.96 -7.26 1.65
N LEU A 118 9.12 -7.10 2.30
CA LEU A 118 10.33 -6.53 1.68
C LEU A 118 11.09 -7.53 0.81
N SER A 119 10.92 -8.84 1.03
CA SER A 119 11.66 -9.87 0.29
C SER A 119 11.16 -10.11 -1.13
N GLU A 120 9.94 -9.66 -1.47
CA GLU A 120 9.38 -9.78 -2.83
C GLU A 120 8.62 -8.50 -3.21
N ALA A 121 9.26 -7.66 -4.01
CA ALA A 121 8.70 -6.39 -4.47
C ALA A 121 7.58 -6.56 -5.50
N GLY A 122 7.54 -7.68 -6.23
CA GLY A 122 6.47 -7.99 -7.19
C GLY A 122 5.09 -8.17 -6.53
N LEU A 123 5.04 -8.31 -5.21
CA LEU A 123 3.80 -8.36 -4.43
C LEU A 123 3.37 -7.00 -3.89
N PHE A 124 4.05 -5.90 -4.26
CA PHE A 124 3.75 -4.59 -3.69
C PHE A 124 2.26 -4.21 -3.89
N GLN A 125 1.60 -4.00 -2.76
CA GLN A 125 0.28 -3.41 -2.66
C GLN A 125 0.27 -2.41 -1.53
N ASN A 126 -0.45 -1.30 -1.69
CA ASN A 126 -0.52 -0.27 -0.64
C ASN A 126 -1.10 -0.83 0.68
N HIS A 127 -1.99 -1.82 0.62
CA HIS A 127 -2.53 -2.42 1.83
C HIS A 127 -1.54 -3.37 2.53
N TYR A 128 -0.63 -4.02 1.80
CA TYR A 128 0.48 -4.78 2.42
C TYR A 128 1.47 -3.83 3.11
N TYR A 129 1.73 -2.67 2.53
CA TYR A 129 2.46 -1.63 3.22
C TYR A 129 1.74 -1.19 4.51
N MET A 130 0.43 -0.94 4.45
CA MET A 130 -0.37 -0.56 5.62
C MET A 130 -0.34 -1.61 6.73
N MET A 131 -0.39 -2.90 6.41
CA MET A 131 -0.31 -3.99 7.39
C MET A 131 1.03 -3.97 8.13
N SER A 132 2.14 -3.69 7.46
CA SER A 132 3.46 -3.51 8.09
C SER A 132 3.46 -2.30 9.05
N LEU A 133 2.88 -1.17 8.63
CA LEU A 133 2.78 0.03 9.47
C LEU A 133 1.91 -0.20 10.72
N LEU A 134 0.78 -0.89 10.57
CA LEU A 134 -0.10 -1.23 11.68
C LEU A 134 0.61 -2.19 12.64
N ALA A 135 1.28 -3.23 12.13
CA ALA A 135 2.06 -4.16 12.97
C ALA A 135 3.14 -3.43 13.78
N PHE A 136 3.86 -2.48 13.16
CA PHE A 136 4.81 -1.61 13.86
C PHE A 136 4.15 -0.81 15.00
N LEU A 137 3.03 -0.14 14.71
CA LEU A 137 2.31 0.66 15.72
C LEU A 137 1.79 -0.20 16.88
N MET A 138 1.40 -1.45 16.63
CA MET A 138 0.95 -2.35 17.68
C MET A 138 2.07 -2.66 18.69
N ILE A 139 3.34 -2.63 18.29
CA ILE A 139 4.48 -2.74 19.23
C ILE A 139 4.45 -1.60 20.25
N LEU A 140 4.05 -0.39 19.85
CA LEU A 140 4.08 0.82 20.67
C LEU A 140 2.79 1.03 21.47
N ILE A 141 1.64 0.72 20.88
CA ILE A 141 0.32 0.90 21.50
C ILE A 141 0.10 -0.16 22.60
N PRO A 142 -0.23 0.21 23.85
CA PRO A 142 -0.44 -0.73 24.95
C PRO A 142 -1.84 -1.39 24.90
N ALA A 143 -2.22 -1.97 23.76
CA ALA A 143 -3.56 -2.54 23.53
C ALA A 143 -3.85 -3.82 24.34
N HIS A 144 -2.83 -4.41 24.98
CA HIS A 144 -2.97 -5.57 25.87
C HIS A 144 -3.40 -5.21 27.29
N ARG A 145 -3.54 -3.93 27.66
CA ARG A 145 -3.92 -3.58 29.03
C ARG A 145 -5.39 -3.91 29.37
N SER A 146 -6.18 -4.38 28.41
CA SER A 146 -7.55 -4.82 28.64
C SER A 146 -7.94 -5.95 27.69
N PHE A 147 -8.86 -6.80 28.15
CA PHE A 147 -9.38 -7.96 27.41
C PHE A 147 -8.26 -8.76 26.76
N SER A 148 -7.32 -9.23 27.58
CA SER A 148 -6.12 -9.93 27.13
C SER A 148 -5.69 -10.98 28.16
N VAL A 149 -4.90 -11.94 27.71
CA VAL A 149 -4.24 -12.89 28.62
C VAL A 149 -3.28 -12.15 29.55
N ASP A 150 -2.47 -11.23 29.04
CA ASP A 150 -1.49 -10.48 29.84
C ASP A 150 -2.13 -9.70 31.00
N ALA A 151 -3.27 -9.05 30.77
CA ALA A 151 -3.99 -8.30 31.81
C ALA A 151 -4.73 -9.22 32.80
N THR A 152 -5.01 -10.47 32.41
CA THR A 152 -5.63 -11.47 33.29
C THR A 152 -4.58 -12.13 34.19
N VAL A 153 -3.40 -12.44 33.63
CA VAL A 153 -2.28 -13.07 34.35
C VAL A 153 -1.57 -12.06 35.26
N VAL A 154 -1.45 -10.80 34.85
CA VAL A 154 -0.84 -9.72 35.66
C VAL A 154 -1.84 -8.57 35.82
N PRO A 155 -2.81 -8.67 36.77
CA PRO A 155 -3.88 -7.68 36.94
C PRO A 155 -3.40 -6.25 37.19
N GLU A 156 -2.24 -6.08 37.82
CA GLU A 156 -1.62 -4.75 38.07
C GLU A 156 -1.31 -3.98 36.77
N ARG A 157 -1.09 -4.70 35.66
CA ARG A 157 -0.83 -4.11 34.34
C ARG A 157 -2.13 -3.83 33.58
N ALA A 158 -3.29 -4.20 34.11
CA ALA A 158 -4.56 -3.88 33.48
C ALA A 158 -4.84 -2.37 33.54
N SER A 159 -5.58 -1.87 32.55
CA SER A 159 -6.10 -0.49 32.55
C SER A 159 -7.33 -0.41 31.66
N ARG A 160 -8.32 0.35 32.11
CA ARG A 160 -9.48 0.71 31.28
C ARG A 160 -9.18 1.84 30.30
N PHE A 161 -8.11 2.60 30.54
CA PHE A 161 -7.76 3.79 29.80
C PHE A 161 -6.36 3.70 29.20
N ILE A 162 -6.19 4.35 28.05
CA ILE A 162 -4.90 4.57 27.40
C ILE A 162 -4.79 6.04 27.00
N PRO A 163 -3.57 6.56 26.76
CA PRO A 163 -3.41 7.90 26.20
C PRO A 163 -4.10 8.01 24.83
N ASN A 164 -4.82 9.12 24.61
CA ASN A 164 -5.60 9.34 23.40
C ASN A 164 -4.79 9.29 22.10
N TRP A 165 -3.49 9.60 22.11
CA TRP A 165 -2.62 9.49 20.92
C TRP A 165 -2.66 8.10 20.27
N CYS A 166 -2.86 7.05 21.07
CA CYS A 166 -2.95 5.67 20.58
C CYS A 166 -4.10 5.50 19.59
N ARG A 167 -5.25 6.13 19.88
CA ARG A 167 -6.43 6.09 19.02
C ARG A 167 -6.26 7.00 17.81
N TRP A 168 -5.68 8.19 17.99
CA TRP A 168 -5.45 9.14 16.90
C TRP A 168 -4.47 8.63 15.84
N VAL A 169 -3.38 7.97 16.23
CA VAL A 169 -2.43 7.43 15.25
C VAL A 169 -3.06 6.28 14.43
N LEU A 170 -3.92 5.46 15.03
CA LEU A 170 -4.67 4.43 14.29
C LEU A 170 -5.69 5.04 13.32
N MET A 171 -6.41 6.09 13.73
CA MET A 171 -7.28 6.84 12.82
C MET A 171 -6.49 7.42 11.65
N LEU A 172 -5.33 8.00 11.91
CA LEU A 172 -4.46 8.57 10.89
C LEU A 172 -4.10 7.50 9.85
N VAL A 173 -3.57 6.34 10.27
CA VAL A 173 -3.18 5.28 9.33
C VAL A 173 -4.37 4.79 8.50
N VAL A 174 -5.56 4.65 9.10
CA VAL A 174 -6.79 4.30 8.36
C VAL A 174 -7.20 5.42 7.39
N ALA A 175 -6.91 6.69 7.68
CA ALA A 175 -7.20 7.81 6.80
C ALA A 175 -6.24 7.93 5.61
N LEU A 176 -4.96 7.55 5.75
CA LEU A 176 -3.94 7.79 4.71
C LEU A 176 -4.38 7.28 3.32
N PRO A 177 -4.87 6.04 3.15
CA PRO A 177 -5.24 5.53 1.83
C PRO A 177 -6.38 6.32 1.19
N TYR A 178 -7.34 6.82 1.97
CA TYR A 178 -8.44 7.63 1.44
C TYR A 178 -7.97 9.04 1.07
N VAL A 179 -7.24 9.71 1.96
CA VAL A 179 -6.80 11.10 1.73
C VAL A 179 -5.88 11.17 0.52
N TYR A 180 -4.82 10.37 0.51
CA TYR A 180 -3.90 10.35 -0.62
C TYR A 180 -4.50 9.70 -1.87
N GLY A 181 -5.33 8.67 -1.70
CA GLY A 181 -6.06 8.07 -2.80
C GLY A 181 -6.97 9.09 -3.51
N GLY A 182 -7.67 9.94 -2.75
CA GLY A 182 -8.51 11.01 -3.27
C GLY A 182 -7.68 12.11 -3.96
N ILE A 183 -6.59 12.57 -3.33
CA ILE A 183 -5.68 13.55 -3.94
C ILE A 183 -5.09 13.01 -5.25
N ALA A 184 -4.64 11.76 -5.27
CA ALA A 184 -4.02 11.17 -6.44
C ALA A 184 -5.00 10.97 -7.61
N LYS A 185 -6.31 10.88 -7.33
CA LYS A 185 -7.40 10.83 -8.31
C LYS A 185 -7.77 12.20 -8.90
N LEU A 186 -7.21 13.31 -8.40
CA LEU A 186 -7.35 14.64 -8.99
C LEU A 186 -6.40 14.81 -10.18
N ASN A 187 -6.59 14.00 -11.23
CA ASN A 187 -5.80 14.04 -12.46
C ASN A 187 -6.69 13.82 -13.69
N GLY A 188 -6.19 14.21 -14.87
CA GLY A 188 -6.95 14.14 -16.13
C GLY A 188 -7.43 12.73 -16.47
N ASP A 189 -6.58 11.72 -16.29
CA ASP A 189 -6.89 10.33 -16.63
C ASP A 189 -8.05 9.77 -15.81
N TRP A 190 -8.04 10.04 -14.50
CA TRP A 190 -9.11 9.63 -13.60
C TRP A 190 -10.41 10.39 -13.90
N LEU A 191 -10.34 11.71 -14.13
CA LEU A 191 -11.52 12.53 -14.45
C LEU A 191 -12.15 12.16 -15.79
N GLN A 192 -11.39 11.55 -16.70
CA GLN A 192 -11.89 10.94 -17.94
C GLN A 192 -12.31 9.46 -17.76
N ALA A 193 -12.21 8.92 -16.55
CA ALA A 193 -12.45 7.52 -16.17
C ALA A 193 -11.70 6.49 -17.01
N MET A 194 -10.54 6.85 -17.57
CA MET A 194 -9.76 5.95 -18.40
C MET A 194 -9.35 4.68 -17.65
N PRO A 195 -8.65 4.75 -16.50
CA PRO A 195 -8.24 3.52 -15.80
C PRO A 195 -9.43 2.69 -15.32
N VAL A 196 -10.49 3.34 -14.80
CA VAL A 196 -11.71 2.67 -14.31
C VAL A 196 -12.42 1.93 -15.45
N GLY A 197 -12.56 2.57 -16.61
CA GLY A 197 -13.22 2.00 -17.78
C GLY A 197 -12.56 0.71 -18.25
N PHE A 198 -11.22 0.66 -18.28
CA PHE A 198 -10.50 -0.57 -18.61
C PHE A 198 -10.84 -1.69 -17.61
N TRP A 199 -10.72 -1.44 -16.30
CA TRP A 199 -10.91 -2.50 -15.30
C TRP A 199 -12.31 -3.08 -15.27
N ILE A 200 -13.34 -2.23 -15.33
CA ILE A 200 -14.73 -2.71 -15.23
C ILE A 200 -15.18 -3.41 -16.51
N SER A 201 -14.57 -3.11 -17.65
CA SER A 201 -14.90 -3.77 -18.92
C SER A 201 -14.58 -5.27 -18.89
N TYR A 202 -13.61 -5.69 -18.09
CA TYR A 202 -13.27 -7.10 -17.86
C TYR A 202 -14.22 -7.84 -16.90
N LYS A 203 -15.22 -7.15 -16.32
CA LYS A 203 -16.18 -7.73 -15.37
C LYS A 203 -17.61 -7.77 -15.94
N SER A 204 -17.73 -7.84 -17.27
CA SER A 204 -19.02 -7.83 -17.99
C SER A 204 -19.91 -9.06 -17.74
N ASP A 205 -19.34 -10.11 -17.16
CA ASP A 205 -19.97 -11.38 -16.81
C ASP A 205 -20.69 -11.38 -15.45
N LEU A 206 -20.56 -10.29 -14.66
CA LEU A 206 -21.23 -10.20 -13.37
C LEU A 206 -22.77 -10.20 -13.51
N PRO A 207 -23.49 -11.02 -12.73
CA PRO A 207 -24.95 -11.03 -12.73
C PRO A 207 -25.53 -9.64 -12.44
N VAL A 208 -26.59 -9.27 -13.16
CA VAL A 208 -27.34 -8.00 -13.01
C VAL A 208 -26.58 -6.75 -13.47
N ILE A 209 -25.33 -6.55 -13.01
CA ILE A 209 -24.58 -5.31 -13.25
C ILE A 209 -23.65 -5.36 -14.47
N GLY A 210 -23.23 -6.56 -14.90
CA GLY A 210 -22.27 -6.77 -16.00
C GLY A 210 -22.60 -5.99 -17.28
N PRO A 211 -23.86 -5.99 -17.78
CA PRO A 211 -24.24 -5.25 -18.98
C PRO A 211 -24.06 -3.72 -18.87
N TYR A 212 -24.08 -3.17 -17.66
CA TYR A 212 -23.86 -1.74 -17.43
C TYR A 212 -22.37 -1.39 -17.28
N LEU A 213 -21.53 -2.34 -16.84
CA LEU A 213 -20.10 -2.12 -16.64
C LEU A 213 -19.35 -1.86 -17.95
N THR A 214 -19.88 -2.28 -19.09
CA THR A 214 -19.31 -1.98 -20.42
C THR A 214 -19.68 -0.59 -20.94
N GLN A 215 -20.58 0.13 -20.26
CA GLN A 215 -21.06 1.44 -20.71
C GLN A 215 -20.15 2.57 -20.21
N ARG A 216 -19.80 3.50 -21.12
CA ARG A 216 -18.90 4.63 -20.80
C ARG A 216 -19.39 5.50 -19.63
N TRP A 217 -20.69 5.71 -19.51
CA TRP A 217 -21.28 6.50 -18.42
C TRP A 217 -21.05 5.84 -17.05
N MET A 218 -21.01 4.50 -16.98
CA MET A 218 -20.77 3.77 -15.74
C MET A 218 -19.34 3.96 -15.26
N ALA A 219 -18.36 3.97 -16.18
CA ALA A 219 -16.97 4.27 -15.87
C ALA A 219 -16.84 5.67 -15.24
N TRP A 220 -17.48 6.69 -15.81
CA TRP A 220 -17.53 8.02 -15.20
C TRP A 220 -18.23 8.02 -13.84
N ALA A 221 -19.41 7.38 -13.72
CA ALA A 221 -20.12 7.31 -12.46
C ALA A 221 -19.25 6.71 -11.34
N LEU A 222 -18.58 5.58 -11.59
CA LEU A 222 -17.69 4.93 -10.64
C LEU A 222 -16.43 5.74 -10.35
N SER A 223 -15.85 6.39 -11.36
CA SER A 223 -14.67 7.25 -11.19
C SER A 223 -14.97 8.44 -10.26
N TYR A 224 -16.03 9.20 -10.53
CA TYR A 224 -16.41 10.35 -9.71
C TYR A 224 -16.93 9.92 -8.34
N ALA A 225 -17.68 8.82 -8.24
CA ALA A 225 -18.10 8.27 -6.96
C ALA A 225 -16.90 7.89 -6.08
N GLY A 226 -15.88 7.21 -6.64
CA GLY A 226 -14.66 6.87 -5.93
C GLY A 226 -13.86 8.09 -5.48
N LEU A 227 -13.73 9.10 -6.34
CA LEU A 227 -13.06 10.37 -6.00
C LEU A 227 -13.77 11.11 -4.86
N ILE A 228 -15.09 11.32 -4.98
CA ILE A 228 -15.89 12.02 -3.97
C ILE A 228 -15.86 11.26 -2.65
N PHE A 229 -15.97 9.92 -2.70
CA PHE A 229 -15.89 9.08 -1.52
C PHE A 229 -14.54 9.27 -0.81
N ASP A 230 -13.42 9.09 -1.52
CA ASP A 230 -12.07 9.17 -0.93
C ASP A 230 -11.79 10.54 -0.27
N LEU A 231 -12.19 11.64 -0.92
CA LEU A 231 -12.00 12.99 -0.40
C LEU A 231 -12.91 13.34 0.78
N SER A 232 -14.11 12.75 0.85
CA SER A 232 -15.13 13.11 1.85
C SER A 232 -15.24 12.14 3.02
N ILE A 233 -14.80 10.88 2.89
CA ILE A 233 -15.08 9.85 3.88
C ILE A 233 -14.45 10.15 5.24
N VAL A 234 -13.21 10.62 5.27
CA VAL A 234 -12.49 10.94 6.52
C VAL A 234 -13.16 12.09 7.29
N PRO A 235 -13.43 13.28 6.71
CA PRO A 235 -14.13 14.33 7.44
C PRO A 235 -15.55 13.90 7.88
N LEU A 236 -16.26 13.13 7.07
CA LEU A 236 -17.58 12.61 7.42
C LEU A 236 -17.55 11.59 8.57
N LEU A 237 -16.49 10.79 8.70
CA LEU A 237 -16.28 9.88 9.85
C LEU A 237 -15.87 10.62 11.12
N LEU A 238 -15.08 11.69 10.99
CA LEU A 238 -14.69 12.54 12.11
C LEU A 238 -15.88 13.29 12.71
N TRP A 239 -16.78 13.80 11.85
CA TRP A 239 -17.96 14.52 12.31
C TRP A 239 -19.02 13.57 12.91
N LYS A 240 -19.29 13.75 14.21
CA LYS A 240 -20.17 12.87 14.99
C LYS A 240 -21.58 12.70 14.38
N LYS A 241 -22.12 13.73 13.72
CA LYS A 241 -23.49 13.71 13.16
C LYS A 241 -23.59 12.87 11.88
N THR A 242 -22.52 12.78 11.10
CA THR A 242 -22.49 12.08 9.81
C THR A 242 -21.91 10.68 9.91
N ARG A 243 -21.18 10.36 10.99
CA ARG A 243 -20.38 9.14 11.13
C ARG A 243 -21.09 7.84 10.77
N TRP A 244 -22.33 7.63 11.23
CA TRP A 244 -23.04 6.38 10.95
C TRP A 244 -23.36 6.23 9.45
N PHE A 245 -23.81 7.31 8.81
CA PHE A 245 -24.03 7.33 7.36
C PHE A 245 -22.72 7.14 6.59
N ALA A 246 -21.65 7.81 7.03
CA ALA A 246 -20.31 7.66 6.45
C ALA A 246 -19.80 6.21 6.55
N TYR A 247 -20.02 5.55 7.69
CA TYR A 247 -19.62 4.16 7.87
C TYR A 247 -20.43 3.18 7.00
N ILE A 248 -21.74 3.42 6.83
CA ILE A 248 -22.56 2.64 5.88
C ILE A 248 -22.02 2.84 4.46
N ALA A 249 -21.74 4.08 4.06
CA ALA A 249 -21.13 4.35 2.75
C ALA A 249 -19.77 3.65 2.58
N ALA A 250 -18.94 3.61 3.63
CA ALA A 250 -17.67 2.88 3.61
C ALA A 250 -17.85 1.37 3.44
N ILE A 251 -18.84 0.77 4.11
CA ILE A 251 -19.17 -0.65 3.90
C ILE A 251 -19.55 -0.89 2.44
N LEU A 252 -20.48 -0.10 1.90
CA LEU A 252 -20.93 -0.25 0.51
C LEU A 252 -19.79 -0.08 -0.49
N PHE A 253 -18.93 0.93 -0.29
CA PHE A 253 -17.75 1.17 -1.12
C PHE A 253 -16.79 -0.02 -1.11
N HIS A 254 -16.48 -0.57 0.07
CA HIS A 254 -15.57 -1.72 0.18
C HIS A 254 -16.18 -3.00 -0.37
N LEU A 255 -17.48 -3.24 -0.17
CA LEU A 255 -18.16 -4.39 -0.79
C LEU A 255 -18.17 -4.28 -2.32
N MET A 256 -18.44 -3.09 -2.86
CA MET A 256 -18.33 -2.85 -4.30
C MET A 256 -16.91 -3.10 -4.80
N ASN A 257 -15.88 -2.62 -4.09
CA ASN A 257 -14.50 -2.88 -4.46
C ASN A 257 -14.14 -4.36 -4.39
N ALA A 258 -14.62 -5.10 -3.38
CA ALA A 258 -14.39 -6.53 -3.26
C ALA A 258 -15.05 -7.34 -4.40
N MET A 259 -16.14 -6.83 -4.99
CA MET A 259 -16.80 -7.45 -6.14
C MET A 259 -16.11 -7.11 -7.46
N LEU A 260 -15.68 -5.85 -7.62
CA LEU A 260 -15.13 -5.35 -8.89
C LEU A 260 -13.62 -5.58 -9.03
N PHE A 261 -12.89 -5.67 -7.92
CA PHE A 261 -11.43 -5.66 -7.90
C PHE A 261 -10.88 -6.76 -6.99
N ASP A 262 -9.80 -7.40 -7.44
CA ASP A 262 -9.10 -8.45 -6.71
C ASP A 262 -8.07 -7.83 -5.74
N ILE A 263 -8.56 -7.26 -4.62
CA ILE A 263 -7.75 -6.50 -3.62
C ILE A 263 -7.58 -7.25 -2.28
N ASP A 264 -7.59 -8.58 -2.33
CA ASP A 264 -7.34 -9.48 -1.18
C ASP A 264 -8.11 -9.10 0.10
N VAL A 265 -7.42 -9.04 1.24
CA VAL A 265 -8.00 -8.80 2.57
C VAL A 265 -8.39 -7.33 2.81
N PHE A 266 -8.05 -6.42 1.90
CA PHE A 266 -8.16 -4.98 2.12
C PHE A 266 -9.59 -4.49 2.40
N PRO A 267 -10.63 -4.85 1.61
CA PRO A 267 -11.98 -4.36 1.87
C PRO A 267 -12.49 -4.74 3.26
N TRP A 268 -12.26 -5.98 3.67
CA TRP A 268 -12.67 -6.52 4.97
C TRP A 268 -11.91 -5.86 6.11
N MET A 269 -10.60 -5.68 5.95
CA MET A 269 -9.77 -4.95 6.90
C MET A 269 -10.27 -3.52 7.07
N MET A 270 -10.53 -2.79 5.99
CA MET A 270 -10.98 -1.41 6.10
C MET A 270 -12.37 -1.28 6.72
N ILE A 271 -13.30 -2.19 6.44
CA ILE A 271 -14.60 -2.23 7.13
C ILE A 271 -14.40 -2.37 8.65
N LEU A 272 -13.61 -3.35 9.09
CA LEU A 272 -13.39 -3.61 10.51
C LEU A 272 -12.62 -2.48 11.20
N LEU A 273 -11.52 -2.01 10.61
CA LEU A 273 -10.61 -1.05 11.23
C LEU A 273 -11.19 0.38 11.24
N THR A 274 -12.07 0.73 10.29
CA THR A 274 -12.76 2.04 10.27
C THR A 274 -13.64 2.27 11.50
N THR A 275 -14.02 1.20 12.22
CA THR A 275 -14.76 1.33 13.48
C THR A 275 -14.01 2.14 14.56
N ILE A 276 -12.69 2.35 14.41
CA ILE A 276 -11.89 3.20 15.31
C ILE A 276 -12.39 4.65 15.39
N TYR A 277 -13.12 5.11 14.36
CA TYR A 277 -13.73 6.45 14.30
C TYR A 277 -14.92 6.62 15.24
N PHE A 278 -15.58 5.54 15.67
CA PHE A 278 -16.67 5.59 16.66
C PHE A 278 -16.15 5.93 18.06
N SER A 279 -17.06 6.18 19.01
CA SER A 279 -16.68 6.54 20.39
C SER A 279 -15.78 5.47 21.00
N ALA A 280 -14.78 5.85 21.78
CA ALA A 280 -13.76 4.93 22.29
C ALA A 280 -14.33 3.74 23.10
N ASP A 281 -15.52 3.91 23.65
CA ASP A 281 -16.27 2.94 24.45
C ASP A 281 -17.34 2.16 23.65
N TRP A 282 -17.43 2.35 22.32
CA TRP A 282 -18.48 1.74 21.50
C TRP A 282 -18.60 0.21 21.66
N PRO A 283 -17.50 -0.58 21.78
CA PRO A 283 -17.63 -2.03 21.94
C PRO A 283 -18.29 -2.41 23.26
N ARG A 284 -18.04 -1.65 24.33
CA ARG A 284 -18.65 -1.87 25.64
C ARG A 284 -20.14 -1.54 25.62
N LYS A 285 -20.50 -0.43 24.96
CA LYS A 285 -21.90 -0.03 24.73
C LYS A 285 -22.66 -1.09 23.96
N LEU A 286 -22.07 -1.62 22.89
CA LEU A 286 -22.68 -2.68 22.08
C LEU A 286 -22.91 -3.96 22.89
N LEU A 287 -21.94 -4.37 23.70
CA LEU A 287 -22.03 -5.57 24.55
C LEU A 287 -22.87 -5.35 25.83
N ARG A 288 -23.50 -4.18 26.00
CA ARG A 288 -24.28 -3.79 27.20
C ARG A 288 -23.52 -4.01 28.51
N ARG A 289 -22.19 -3.91 28.48
CA ARG A 289 -21.37 -4.04 29.69
C ARG A 289 -21.39 -2.68 30.40
N PRO A 290 -21.94 -2.58 31.63
CA PRO A 290 -22.02 -1.31 32.33
C PRO A 290 -20.62 -0.73 32.50
N LEU A 291 -20.48 0.57 32.27
CA LEU A 291 -19.29 1.31 32.65
C LEU A 291 -19.43 1.58 34.16
N PRO A 292 -18.53 1.07 35.03
CA PRO A 292 -18.44 1.57 36.38
C PRO A 292 -18.28 3.09 36.37
N ALA A 293 -18.83 3.77 37.38
CA ALA A 293 -18.71 5.22 37.57
C ALA A 293 -17.26 5.66 37.33
N THR A 294 -17.10 6.75 36.59
CA THR A 294 -15.80 7.24 36.19
C THR A 294 -15.19 7.96 37.37
N ASP A 295 -14.30 7.31 38.11
CA ASP A 295 -13.36 8.07 38.93
C ASP A 295 -12.61 9.01 37.98
N SER A 296 -12.50 10.29 38.33
CA SER A 296 -11.76 11.26 37.54
C SER A 296 -10.29 10.83 37.46
N VAL A 297 -9.94 10.06 36.43
CA VAL A 297 -8.56 9.67 36.18
C VAL A 297 -7.83 10.92 35.73
N GLN A 298 -7.06 11.53 36.63
CA GLN A 298 -6.19 12.63 36.26
C GLN A 298 -5.20 12.15 35.21
N ALA A 299 -4.98 12.97 34.18
CA ALA A 299 -3.96 12.69 33.17
C ALA A 299 -2.59 12.67 33.88
N ALA A 300 -2.01 11.47 34.01
CA ALA A 300 -0.69 11.32 34.60
C ALA A 300 0.37 12.06 33.78
N VAL A 301 1.35 12.66 34.45
CA VAL A 301 2.50 13.27 33.76
C VAL A 301 3.25 12.16 33.00
N PRO A 302 3.51 12.32 31.69
CA PRO A 302 4.14 11.27 30.91
C PRO A 302 5.58 11.05 31.34
N THR A 303 5.95 9.78 31.54
CA THR A 303 7.31 9.35 31.87
C THR A 303 8.28 9.61 30.72
N LEU A 304 9.60 9.56 30.97
CA LEU A 304 10.62 9.73 29.92
C LEU A 304 10.43 8.72 28.77
N VAL A 305 10.15 7.46 29.10
CA VAL A 305 9.88 6.40 28.10
C VAL A 305 8.64 6.73 27.28
N GLN A 306 7.56 7.20 27.91
CA GLN A 306 6.34 7.59 27.20
C GLN A 306 6.58 8.79 26.26
N ARG A 307 7.41 9.75 26.66
CA ARG A 307 7.83 10.87 25.80
C ARG A 307 8.67 10.39 24.62
N ALA A 308 9.61 9.48 24.85
CA ALA A 308 10.43 8.88 23.78
C ALA A 308 9.56 8.11 22.77
N VAL A 309 8.60 7.31 23.25
CA VAL A 309 7.61 6.63 22.39
C VAL A 309 6.82 7.64 21.57
N LEU A 310 6.36 8.74 22.19
CA LEU A 310 5.66 9.79 21.45
C LEU A 310 6.57 10.45 20.39
N GLY A 311 7.86 10.62 20.67
CA GLY A 311 8.85 11.09 19.70
C GLY A 311 8.97 10.16 18.48
N VAL A 312 9.04 8.84 18.70
CA VAL A 312 9.05 7.84 17.63
C VAL A 312 7.73 7.88 16.83
N VAL A 313 6.59 7.97 17.51
CA VAL A 313 5.28 8.10 16.85
C VAL A 313 5.19 9.40 16.06
N ALA A 314 5.71 10.51 16.58
CA ALA A 314 5.74 11.79 15.87
C ALA A 314 6.60 11.71 14.60
N LEU A 315 7.77 11.11 14.68
CA LEU A 315 8.62 10.87 13.50
C LEU A 315 7.90 9.98 12.47
N PHE A 316 7.25 8.91 12.93
CA PHE A 316 6.42 8.05 12.07
C PHE A 316 5.31 8.85 11.38
N VAL A 317 4.56 9.68 12.13
CA VAL A 317 3.48 10.49 11.57
C VAL A 317 4.02 11.49 10.54
N VAL A 318 5.10 12.20 10.85
CA VAL A 318 5.74 13.13 9.92
C VAL A 318 6.18 12.39 8.65
N TRP A 319 6.82 11.23 8.79
CA TRP A 319 7.21 10.41 7.65
C TRP A 319 6.00 10.02 6.78
N GLN A 320 4.92 9.53 7.39
CA GLN A 320 3.71 9.14 6.65
C GLN A 320 2.95 10.32 6.02
N LEU A 321 3.18 11.54 6.50
CA LEU A 321 2.60 12.77 5.93
C LEU A 321 3.48 13.39 4.83
N VAL A 322 4.80 13.19 4.88
CA VAL A 322 5.73 13.84 3.94
C VAL A 322 6.20 12.89 2.85
N PHE A 323 6.60 11.66 3.20
CA PHE A 323 7.22 10.73 2.27
C PHE A 323 6.34 10.33 1.07
N PRO A 324 5.00 10.17 1.22
CA PRO A 324 4.12 9.96 0.07
C PRO A 324 4.14 11.10 -0.96
N LEU A 325 4.40 12.34 -0.53
CA LEU A 325 4.39 13.53 -1.38
C LEU A 325 5.66 13.70 -2.21
N ARG A 326 6.70 12.89 -1.98
CA ARG A 326 7.99 12.99 -2.68
C ARG A 326 7.87 12.92 -4.20
N HIS A 327 6.82 12.28 -4.71
CA HIS A 327 6.58 12.17 -6.14
C HIS A 327 6.39 13.52 -6.85
N TRP A 328 6.03 14.58 -6.13
CA TRP A 328 5.97 15.95 -6.67
C TRP A 328 7.34 16.60 -6.88
N VAL A 329 8.41 16.01 -6.33
CA VAL A 329 9.78 16.49 -6.54
C VAL A 329 10.35 15.94 -7.86
N TYR A 330 9.84 14.80 -8.34
CA TYR A 330 10.26 14.23 -9.62
C TYR A 330 9.46 14.86 -10.77
N PRO A 331 10.10 15.13 -11.92
CA PRO A 331 9.39 15.60 -13.11
C PRO A 331 8.59 14.47 -13.76
N GLY A 332 7.48 14.83 -14.41
CA GLY A 332 6.63 13.90 -15.15
C GLY A 332 5.49 13.28 -14.34
N ASP A 333 4.75 12.36 -14.97
CA ASP A 333 3.64 11.65 -14.33
C ASP A 333 4.16 10.39 -13.60
N PRO A 334 3.95 10.24 -12.27
CA PRO A 334 4.35 9.04 -11.54
C PRO A 334 3.65 7.75 -12.02
N SER A 335 2.51 7.87 -12.71
CA SER A 335 1.85 6.75 -13.37
C SER A 335 2.61 6.29 -14.63
N TRP A 336 3.49 7.11 -15.17
CA TRP A 336 4.41 6.78 -16.27
C TRP A 336 5.77 6.35 -15.71
N THR A 337 6.44 7.23 -14.97
CA THR A 337 7.83 7.05 -14.52
C THR A 337 7.99 6.06 -13.37
N GLU A 338 6.92 5.78 -12.62
CA GLU A 338 6.94 5.07 -11.32
C GLU A 338 7.72 5.75 -10.20
N GLU A 339 8.32 6.91 -10.46
CA GLU A 339 9.12 7.63 -9.48
C GLU A 339 8.24 8.11 -8.33
N GLY A 340 8.61 7.73 -7.12
CA GLY A 340 7.82 8.06 -5.94
C GLY A 340 6.47 7.32 -5.84
N HIS A 341 6.17 6.35 -6.71
CA HIS A 341 4.89 5.64 -6.71
C HIS A 341 4.70 4.71 -5.49
N GLN A 342 5.72 3.90 -5.20
CA GLN A 342 5.70 3.00 -4.05
C GLN A 342 5.60 3.78 -2.73
N PHE A 343 4.91 3.23 -1.73
CA PHE A 343 4.71 3.86 -0.41
C PHE A 343 4.02 5.24 -0.43
N ALA A 344 3.41 5.64 -1.56
CA ALA A 344 2.78 6.95 -1.71
C ALA A 344 1.25 6.90 -1.70
N TRP A 345 0.65 5.75 -1.35
CA TRP A 345 -0.81 5.56 -1.28
C TRP A 345 -1.53 5.84 -2.62
N ARG A 346 -0.77 5.80 -3.72
CA ARG A 346 -1.25 5.97 -5.10
C ARG A 346 -1.84 4.65 -5.58
N MET A 347 -3.09 4.39 -5.21
CA MET A 347 -3.80 3.15 -5.55
C MET A 347 -4.62 3.30 -6.81
N MET A 348 -4.50 2.33 -7.72
CA MET A 348 -5.42 2.17 -8.86
C MET A 348 -5.52 3.48 -9.66
N LEU A 349 -4.42 3.92 -10.29
CA LEU A 349 -4.40 5.16 -11.10
C LEU A 349 -4.04 4.91 -12.57
N ARG A 350 -3.55 3.71 -12.88
CA ARG A 350 -3.00 3.40 -14.20
C ARG A 350 -3.41 2.02 -14.69
N ASN A 351 -3.61 1.95 -16.00
CA ASN A 351 -3.56 0.75 -16.81
C ASN A 351 -2.40 0.94 -17.81
N LYS A 352 -1.40 0.05 -17.79
CA LYS A 352 -0.29 0.04 -18.76
C LYS A 352 -0.39 -1.19 -19.65
N ASN A 353 -0.43 -0.97 -20.95
CA ASN A 353 -0.21 -2.01 -21.94
C ASN A 353 1.20 -1.83 -22.50
N VAL A 354 1.96 -2.91 -22.64
CA VAL A 354 3.39 -2.83 -22.97
C VAL A 354 3.77 -3.83 -24.04
N PHE A 355 4.56 -3.36 -25.00
CA PHE A 355 5.40 -4.19 -25.84
C PHE A 355 6.85 -4.06 -25.34
N ILE A 356 7.49 -5.19 -25.04
CA ILE A 356 8.87 -5.21 -24.56
C ILE A 356 9.65 -6.34 -25.25
N ARG A 357 10.86 -6.03 -25.72
CA ARG A 357 11.85 -7.02 -26.18
C ARG A 357 13.23 -6.62 -25.67
N PHE A 358 13.93 -7.58 -25.08
CA PHE A 358 15.31 -7.41 -24.65
C PHE A 358 16.26 -8.04 -25.66
N TYR A 359 17.45 -7.44 -25.74
CA TYR A 359 18.53 -7.85 -26.61
C TYR A 359 19.82 -7.89 -25.81
N ALA A 360 20.64 -8.92 -26.05
CA ALA A 360 21.97 -9.03 -25.50
C ALA A 360 22.98 -8.98 -26.64
N THR A 361 23.99 -8.12 -26.50
CA THR A 361 25.07 -7.99 -27.49
C THR A 361 26.40 -8.39 -26.85
N ASP A 362 27.07 -9.40 -27.42
CA ASP A 362 28.46 -9.72 -27.11
C ASP A 362 29.33 -8.67 -27.81
N VAL A 363 29.85 -7.72 -27.04
CA VAL A 363 30.62 -6.58 -27.53
C VAL A 363 31.91 -7.05 -28.23
N ALA A 364 32.50 -8.16 -27.77
CA ALA A 364 33.74 -8.68 -28.34
C ALA A 364 33.53 -9.29 -29.74
N LYS A 365 32.35 -9.87 -29.99
CA LYS A 365 32.02 -10.52 -31.28
C LYS A 365 31.14 -9.67 -32.21
N GLY A 366 30.48 -8.64 -31.68
CA GLY A 366 29.45 -7.89 -32.42
C GLY A 366 28.19 -8.73 -32.70
N GLU A 367 27.97 -9.78 -31.92
CA GLU A 367 26.83 -10.68 -32.04
C GLU A 367 25.70 -10.21 -31.12
N THR A 368 24.49 -10.08 -31.65
CA THR A 368 23.28 -9.65 -30.94
C THR A 368 22.20 -10.72 -31.05
N GLY A 369 21.73 -11.17 -29.89
CA GLY A 369 20.63 -12.11 -29.73
C GLY A 369 19.42 -11.47 -29.07
N GLN A 370 18.21 -11.94 -29.39
CA GLN A 370 17.00 -11.58 -28.65
C GLN A 370 16.85 -12.50 -27.43
N ILE A 371 16.54 -11.93 -26.26
CA ILE A 371 16.37 -12.68 -25.02
C ILE A 371 14.94 -13.24 -24.93
N PRO A 372 14.75 -14.56 -24.73
CA PRO A 372 13.43 -15.19 -24.58
C PRO A 372 12.87 -15.00 -23.16
N VAL A 373 12.45 -13.77 -22.85
CA VAL A 373 12.00 -13.35 -21.50
C VAL A 373 10.90 -14.25 -20.93
N ASP A 374 9.98 -14.71 -21.77
CA ASP A 374 8.85 -15.60 -21.43
C ASP A 374 9.28 -16.99 -20.93
N ARG A 375 10.49 -17.43 -21.29
CA ARG A 375 11.07 -18.70 -20.83
C ARG A 375 11.93 -18.53 -19.57
N MET A 376 12.30 -17.29 -19.25
CA MET A 376 13.26 -16.99 -18.19
C MET A 376 12.60 -16.40 -16.93
N LEU A 377 11.43 -15.78 -17.09
CA LEU A 377 10.67 -15.17 -16.01
C LEU A 377 9.32 -15.86 -15.82
N ASN A 378 8.87 -15.97 -14.57
CA ASN A 378 7.53 -16.45 -14.27
C ASN A 378 6.46 -15.35 -14.50
N ALA A 379 5.19 -15.74 -14.43
CA ALA A 379 4.07 -14.84 -14.69
C ALA A 379 4.02 -13.61 -13.74
N LEU A 380 4.44 -13.76 -12.48
CA LEU A 380 4.49 -12.65 -11.52
C LEU A 380 5.56 -11.62 -11.94
N GLN A 381 6.76 -12.10 -12.24
CA GLN A 381 7.88 -11.26 -12.65
C GLN A 381 7.58 -10.55 -13.97
N LEU A 382 6.98 -11.25 -14.94
CA LEU A 382 6.53 -10.64 -16.19
C LEU A 382 5.52 -9.52 -15.96
N ARG A 383 4.56 -9.72 -15.04
CA ARG A 383 3.56 -8.70 -14.71
C ARG A 383 4.18 -7.45 -14.10
N GLU A 384 5.19 -7.61 -13.24
CA GLU A 384 5.84 -6.46 -12.59
C GLU A 384 6.84 -5.76 -13.53
N LEU A 385 7.58 -6.53 -14.32
CA LEU A 385 8.52 -6.05 -15.33
C LEU A 385 7.89 -5.02 -16.27
N VAL A 386 6.67 -5.30 -16.75
CA VAL A 386 5.98 -4.43 -17.71
C VAL A 386 5.44 -3.15 -17.08
N VAL A 387 5.40 -3.03 -15.75
CA VAL A 387 4.80 -1.86 -15.09
C VAL A 387 5.84 -0.82 -14.68
N SER A 388 7.10 -1.23 -14.43
CA SER A 388 8.10 -0.37 -13.80
C SER A 388 9.42 -0.25 -14.57
N PRO A 389 9.83 0.96 -14.98
CA PRO A 389 11.15 1.21 -15.58
C PRO A 389 12.30 0.69 -14.71
N ASP A 390 12.20 0.88 -13.40
CA ASP A 390 13.21 0.44 -12.43
C ASP A 390 13.37 -1.09 -12.44
N GLN A 391 12.28 -1.82 -12.64
CA GLN A 391 12.29 -3.29 -12.74
C GLN A 391 12.83 -3.76 -14.09
N ILE A 392 12.61 -3.01 -15.18
CA ILE A 392 13.25 -3.27 -16.49
C ILE A 392 14.78 -3.24 -16.36
N VAL A 393 15.32 -2.24 -15.67
CA VAL A 393 16.77 -2.14 -15.41
C VAL A 393 17.24 -3.27 -14.48
N ALA A 394 16.49 -3.60 -13.43
CA ALA A 394 16.84 -4.72 -12.55
C ALA A 394 16.89 -6.06 -13.31
N THR A 395 15.94 -6.30 -14.21
CA THR A 395 15.89 -7.48 -15.08
C THR A 395 17.03 -7.49 -16.10
N ALA A 396 17.43 -6.32 -16.64
CA ALA A 396 18.60 -6.25 -17.53
C ALA A 396 19.89 -6.74 -16.83
N ARG A 397 20.10 -6.35 -15.57
CA ARG A 397 21.25 -6.80 -14.77
C ARG A 397 21.22 -8.31 -14.51
N LEU A 398 20.02 -8.87 -14.31
CA LEU A 398 19.83 -10.30 -14.19
C LEU A 398 20.24 -11.04 -15.47
N PHE A 399 19.80 -10.55 -16.63
CA PHE A 399 20.20 -11.14 -17.91
C PHE A 399 21.70 -11.04 -18.18
N ALA A 400 22.33 -9.93 -17.78
CA ALA A 400 23.78 -9.79 -17.88
C ALA A 400 24.53 -10.80 -17.00
N GLU A 401 24.05 -11.09 -15.79
CA GLU A 401 24.62 -12.12 -14.93
C GLU A 401 24.53 -13.52 -15.57
N MET A 402 23.38 -13.86 -16.15
CA MET A 402 23.20 -15.11 -16.88
C MET A 402 24.09 -15.20 -18.12
N ALA A 403 24.23 -14.13 -18.89
CA ALA A 403 25.11 -14.08 -20.05
C ALA A 403 26.57 -14.29 -19.66
N ARG A 404 27.02 -13.69 -18.55
CA ARG A 404 28.37 -13.89 -17.99
C ARG A 404 28.60 -15.32 -17.52
N GLN A 405 27.61 -15.94 -16.87
CA GLN A 405 27.67 -17.37 -16.51
C GLN A 405 27.75 -18.27 -17.76
N GLY A 406 27.17 -17.84 -18.87
CA GLY A 406 27.29 -18.47 -20.19
C GLY A 406 28.59 -18.17 -20.95
N GLY A 407 29.52 -17.39 -20.37
CA GLY A 407 30.83 -17.09 -20.96
C GLY A 407 30.91 -15.78 -21.77
N ILE A 408 29.88 -14.94 -21.76
CA ILE A 408 29.90 -13.60 -22.40
C ILE A 408 30.34 -12.57 -21.36
N GLU A 409 31.65 -12.24 -21.33
CA GLU A 409 32.20 -11.31 -20.33
C GLU A 409 31.75 -9.86 -20.56
N GLN A 410 31.77 -9.41 -21.82
CA GLN A 410 31.39 -8.04 -22.22
C GLN A 410 30.04 -8.07 -22.92
N VAL A 411 28.98 -8.05 -22.11
CA VAL A 411 27.60 -8.01 -22.57
C VAL A 411 27.03 -6.61 -22.44
N GLU A 412 26.33 -6.15 -23.48
CA GLU A 412 25.47 -4.98 -23.47
C GLU A 412 24.01 -5.44 -23.47
N ILE A 413 23.14 -4.81 -22.67
CA ILE A 413 21.70 -5.17 -22.63
C ILE A 413 20.85 -3.97 -23.04
N ARG A 414 20.17 -4.08 -24.17
CA ARG A 414 19.23 -3.08 -24.69
C ARG A 414 17.80 -3.59 -24.64
N ALA A 415 16.83 -2.68 -24.63
CA ALA A 415 15.42 -3.05 -24.73
C ALA A 415 14.61 -2.06 -25.59
N VAL A 416 13.72 -2.60 -26.41
CA VAL A 416 12.66 -1.79 -27.04
C VAL A 416 11.44 -1.88 -26.14
N VAL A 417 11.06 -0.75 -25.52
CA VAL A 417 9.95 -0.68 -24.55
C VAL A 417 8.94 0.36 -25.01
N LEU A 418 7.82 -0.11 -25.57
CA LEU A 418 6.69 0.73 -25.96
C LEU A 418 5.58 0.59 -24.92
N VAL A 419 5.07 1.72 -24.42
CA VAL A 419 4.06 1.73 -23.36
C VAL A 419 2.89 2.61 -23.75
N SER A 420 1.68 2.06 -23.64
CA SER A 420 0.43 2.82 -23.63
C SER A 420 -0.04 2.97 -22.19
N LEU A 421 -0.15 4.21 -21.72
CA LEU A 421 -0.68 4.55 -20.39
C LEU A 421 -2.10 5.08 -20.51
N ASN A 422 -3.04 4.40 -19.84
CA ASN A 422 -4.45 4.81 -19.76
C ASN A 422 -5.07 5.09 -21.15
N GLY A 423 -4.77 4.23 -22.13
CA GLY A 423 -5.36 4.29 -23.48
C GLY A 423 -4.70 5.29 -24.43
N ARG A 424 -3.61 5.95 -24.05
CA ARG A 424 -2.80 6.78 -24.95
C ARG A 424 -2.23 5.97 -26.12
N LYS A 425 -1.84 6.66 -27.20
CA LYS A 425 -1.00 6.04 -28.24
C LYS A 425 0.31 5.56 -27.56
N PRO A 426 0.83 4.36 -27.90
CA PRO A 426 2.07 3.89 -27.32
C PRO A 426 3.24 4.76 -27.79
N GLN A 427 4.18 5.00 -26.88
CA GLN A 427 5.45 5.65 -27.19
C GLN A 427 6.59 4.90 -26.47
N LEU A 428 7.82 5.20 -26.88
CA LEU A 428 9.01 4.66 -26.22
C LEU A 428 9.09 5.18 -24.78
N MET A 429 9.36 4.27 -23.85
CA MET A 429 9.62 4.60 -22.44
C MET A 429 11.11 4.72 -22.15
N ILE A 430 11.94 4.03 -22.94
CA ILE A 430 13.40 3.99 -22.83
C ILE A 430 13.97 4.12 -24.24
N ASP A 431 15.12 4.80 -24.38
CA ASP A 431 15.86 4.85 -25.62
C ASP A 431 16.32 3.43 -26.03
N PRO A 432 15.92 2.92 -27.22
CA PRO A 432 16.32 1.60 -27.70
C PRO A 432 17.83 1.38 -27.81
N GLU A 433 18.62 2.45 -27.92
CA GLU A 433 20.09 2.38 -28.03
C GLU A 433 20.80 2.48 -26.68
N LEU A 434 20.07 2.69 -25.58
CA LEU A 434 20.65 2.77 -24.24
C LEU A 434 21.02 1.37 -23.72
N ASP A 435 22.30 1.19 -23.37
CA ASP A 435 22.71 0.07 -22.55
C ASP A 435 22.17 0.23 -21.11
N LEU A 436 21.21 -0.61 -20.76
CA LEU A 436 20.57 -0.62 -19.44
C LEU A 436 21.55 -0.94 -18.31
N LEU A 437 22.72 -1.52 -18.61
CA LEU A 437 23.76 -1.78 -17.62
C LEU A 437 24.57 -0.53 -17.22
N THR A 438 24.49 0.54 -18.01
CA THR A 438 25.13 1.83 -17.70
C THR A 438 24.29 2.72 -16.79
N VAL A 439 23.05 2.29 -16.51
CA VAL A 439 22.07 3.06 -15.72
C VAL A 439 22.12 2.65 -14.25
N ASP A 440 22.16 3.64 -13.37
CA ASP A 440 22.05 3.45 -11.92
C ASP A 440 20.63 3.65 -11.39
N ARG A 441 20.19 2.70 -10.54
CA ARG A 441 18.97 2.85 -9.74
C ARG A 441 19.27 3.82 -8.59
N THR A 442 18.42 4.81 -8.40
CA THR A 442 18.57 5.85 -7.37
C THR A 442 17.20 6.26 -6.82
N TRP A 443 17.20 6.91 -5.65
CA TRP A 443 16.02 7.59 -5.10
C TRP A 443 15.71 8.94 -5.77
N GLY A 444 16.56 9.38 -6.72
CA GLY A 444 16.41 10.63 -7.46
C GLY A 444 15.63 10.45 -8.76
N HIS A 445 15.49 11.56 -9.51
CA HIS A 445 14.94 11.49 -10.85
C HIS A 445 15.87 10.72 -11.80
N GLN A 446 15.27 9.91 -12.66
CA GLN A 446 15.86 9.02 -13.63
C GLN A 446 15.74 9.61 -15.05
N PRO A 447 16.78 10.31 -15.54
CA PRO A 447 16.69 11.09 -16.77
C PRO A 447 16.65 10.24 -18.06
N TRP A 448 16.94 8.94 -17.94
CA TRP A 448 16.87 7.99 -19.05
C TRP A 448 15.43 7.52 -19.35
N ILE A 449 14.48 7.77 -18.44
CA ILE A 449 13.07 7.52 -18.70
C ILE A 449 12.57 8.60 -19.65
N ILE A 450 12.17 8.20 -20.86
CA ILE A 450 11.62 9.13 -21.85
C ILE A 450 10.32 9.74 -21.30
N PRO A 451 10.18 11.07 -21.22
CA PRO A 451 8.99 11.71 -20.69
C PRO A 451 7.71 11.37 -21.47
N LEU A 452 6.59 11.24 -20.77
CA LEU A 452 5.28 11.03 -21.40
C LEU A 452 4.88 12.27 -22.21
N THR A 453 4.93 12.20 -23.54
CA THR A 453 4.48 13.30 -24.42
C THR A 453 3.11 13.07 -25.06
N GLU A 454 2.70 11.80 -25.21
CA GLU A 454 1.41 11.45 -25.79
C GLU A 454 0.22 12.01 -24.98
N PRO A 455 -0.68 12.80 -25.60
CA PRO A 455 -1.83 13.36 -24.91
C PRO A 455 -2.85 12.29 -24.57
N LEU A 456 -3.62 12.52 -23.51
CA LEU A 456 -4.76 11.67 -23.16
C LEU A 456 -5.77 11.66 -24.31
N ARG A 457 -6.31 10.47 -24.63
CA ARG A 457 -7.23 10.27 -25.74
C ARG A 457 -8.67 10.08 -25.25
N THR A 458 -9.62 10.57 -26.04
CA THR A 458 -11.05 10.30 -25.81
C THR A 458 -11.41 8.84 -26.11
N GLU A 459 -10.74 8.25 -27.10
CA GLU A 459 -10.85 6.85 -27.48
C GLU A 459 -9.50 6.16 -27.26
N PRO A 460 -9.48 5.02 -26.52
CA PRO A 460 -8.29 4.22 -26.33
C PRO A 460 -7.59 3.86 -27.64
N TRP A 461 -6.27 3.77 -27.61
CA TRP A 461 -5.53 3.04 -28.63
C TRP A 461 -5.94 1.56 -28.62
N ASP A 462 -6.29 1.05 -29.79
CA ASP A 462 -6.92 -0.26 -30.00
C ASP A 462 -6.09 -1.21 -30.87
N VAL A 463 -4.94 -0.76 -31.39
CA VAL A 463 -4.01 -1.64 -32.13
C VAL A 463 -3.41 -2.67 -31.17
N PRO A 464 -3.40 -3.98 -31.52
CA PRO A 464 -2.74 -5.03 -30.75
C PRO A 464 -1.26 -4.77 -30.48
N THR A 465 -0.78 -5.15 -29.29
CA THR A 465 0.58 -4.85 -28.80
C THR A 465 1.70 -5.40 -29.68
N ASP A 466 1.49 -6.55 -30.32
CA ASP A 466 2.43 -7.22 -31.22
C ASP A 466 2.66 -6.45 -32.53
N LYS A 467 1.71 -5.61 -32.93
CA LYS A 467 1.79 -4.77 -34.15
C LYS A 467 2.38 -3.40 -33.92
N TRP A 468 2.57 -2.99 -32.66
CA TRP A 468 3.02 -1.64 -32.32
C TRP A 468 4.32 -1.22 -33.00
N PRO A 469 5.38 -2.06 -33.09
CA PRO A 469 6.60 -1.64 -33.75
C PRO A 469 6.40 -1.24 -35.21
N GLU A 470 5.62 -2.03 -35.97
CA GLU A 470 5.32 -1.76 -37.38
C GLU A 470 4.48 -0.49 -37.54
N GLU A 471 3.39 -0.39 -36.78
CA GLU A 471 2.43 0.72 -36.84
C GLU A 471 3.04 2.07 -36.39
N LEU A 472 4.04 2.02 -35.51
CA LEU A 472 4.75 3.20 -35.02
C LEU A 472 6.06 3.48 -35.77
N GLY A 473 6.42 2.64 -36.76
CA GLY A 473 7.68 2.78 -37.50
C GLY A 473 8.93 2.55 -36.66
N ILE A 474 8.83 1.81 -35.55
CA ILE A 474 9.94 1.48 -34.66
C ILE A 474 10.71 0.30 -35.24
N LYS A 475 11.96 0.55 -35.62
CA LYS A 475 12.87 -0.50 -36.09
C LYS A 475 13.36 -1.30 -34.89
N LEU A 476 13.11 -2.61 -34.90
CA LEU A 476 13.69 -3.51 -33.90
C LEU A 476 15.17 -3.76 -34.23
N PRO A 477 16.04 -3.92 -33.20
CA PRO A 477 17.43 -4.31 -33.39
C PRO A 477 17.57 -5.56 -34.27
N GLN A 478 18.57 -5.56 -35.14
CA GLN A 478 18.87 -6.73 -35.98
C GLN A 478 19.48 -7.83 -35.12
N VAL A 479 18.85 -9.00 -35.16
CA VAL A 479 19.33 -10.22 -34.49
C VAL A 479 20.16 -11.00 -35.50
N ASN A 480 21.43 -11.25 -35.18
CA ASN A 480 22.35 -12.02 -36.02
C ASN A 480 22.76 -13.36 -35.37
N VAL A 481 22.28 -13.64 -34.16
CA VAL A 481 22.42 -14.94 -33.47
C VAL A 481 21.08 -15.31 -32.83
N THR A 482 20.65 -16.56 -33.00
CA THR A 482 19.34 -17.07 -32.53
C THR A 482 19.40 -18.05 -31.35
N ASN A 483 20.61 -18.45 -30.94
CA ASN A 483 20.83 -19.47 -29.91
C ASN A 483 21.29 -18.90 -28.58
#